data_AF-A0AAV3R3R8-F1
#
_entry.id   AF-A0AAV3R3R8-F1
#
_cell.length_a   1.000
_cell.length_b   1.000
_cell.length_c   1.000
_cell.angle_alpha   90.00
_cell.angle_beta   90.00
_cell.angle_gamma   90.00
#
_symmetry.space_group_name_H-M   'P 1'
#
loop_
_entity.id
_entity.type
_entity.pdbx_description
1 polymer ?
#
loop_
_entity_poly.entity_id
_entity_poly.type
_entity_poly.pdbx_seq_one_letter_code
_entity_poly.pdbx_strand_id
1 'polypeptide(L)'
;MQEDLYVPHTYVQDMLWNTLHYISEPIIRRWPFNKIRERAIKKAIKCMRYAAEESRYITTSSVEQNLQMICWWAEDPNCEEFKCFLARIPDCLWIAEDGMTVQTYGSQLWDCCLSTQALLASGMIEEFGDCLKKSHFYIKESQVTENFKGDYKSMYRHFSKGAWTFSDRDQALVISDCTAEGLKTLLLLSQISPEMEGEPVPVERLYDAVNFLLYMQSPKSGGFGIWEPPVPQPYMQVLNPSELFADIVVEQE
;
A
#
# COMPACT_ATOMS: atom_id res chain seq x y z
N MET A 1 28.90 0.30 8.43
CA MET A 1 28.69 0.36 6.96
C MET A 1 28.90 -0.99 6.29
N GLN A 2 30.07 -1.65 6.36
CA GLN A 2 30.17 -3.05 5.87
C GLN A 2 29.39 -4.03 6.75
N GLU A 3 29.34 -3.80 8.06
CA GLU A 3 28.58 -4.63 9.01
C GLU A 3 27.05 -4.53 8.82
N ASP A 4 26.59 -3.43 8.21
CA ASP A 4 25.17 -3.17 7.95
C ASP A 4 24.76 -3.54 6.51
N LEU A 5 25.71 -3.94 5.65
CA LEU A 5 25.47 -4.25 4.24
C LEU A 5 24.83 -5.64 4.11
N TYR A 6 23.52 -5.66 3.91
CA TYR A 6 22.75 -6.89 3.71
C TYR A 6 22.73 -7.34 2.25
N VAL A 7 22.58 -6.38 1.32
CA VAL A 7 22.52 -6.64 -0.13
C VAL A 7 23.70 -5.95 -0.81
N PRO A 8 24.82 -6.67 -1.06
CA PRO A 8 25.96 -6.09 -1.75
C PRO A 8 25.62 -5.83 -3.22
N HIS A 9 26.16 -4.75 -3.77
CA HIS A 9 25.97 -4.42 -5.18
C HIS A 9 26.54 -5.47 -6.10
N THR A 10 25.83 -5.67 -7.20
CA THR A 10 26.31 -6.52 -8.29
C THR A 10 27.19 -5.72 -9.24
N TYR A 11 28.09 -6.39 -9.95
CA TYR A 11 28.89 -5.74 -11.00
C TYR A 11 28.02 -5.04 -12.07
N VAL A 12 26.88 -5.64 -12.40
CA VAL A 12 25.92 -5.09 -13.39
C VAL A 12 25.37 -3.75 -12.91
N GLN A 13 25.00 -3.68 -11.63
CA GLN A 13 24.49 -2.49 -10.98
C GLN A 13 25.54 -1.38 -10.90
N ASP A 14 26.76 -1.71 -10.47
CA ASP A 14 27.87 -0.75 -10.44
C ASP A 14 28.15 -0.19 -11.83
N MET A 15 28.18 -1.02 -12.86
CA MET A 15 28.37 -0.60 -14.25
C MET A 15 27.25 0.34 -14.71
N LEU A 16 25.98 0.01 -14.40
CA LEU A 16 24.83 0.83 -14.74
C LEU A 16 24.92 2.22 -14.10
N TRP A 17 25.20 2.29 -12.81
CA TRP A 17 25.29 3.56 -12.09
C TRP A 17 26.47 4.41 -12.51
N ASN A 18 27.63 3.79 -12.72
CA ASN A 18 28.80 4.49 -13.27
C ASN A 18 28.48 5.07 -14.65
N THR A 19 27.74 4.34 -15.48
CA THR A 19 27.26 4.84 -16.78
C THR A 19 26.32 6.03 -16.60
N LEU A 20 25.32 5.92 -15.73
CA LEU A 20 24.37 7.00 -15.45
C LEU A 20 25.08 8.25 -14.93
N HIS A 21 26.03 8.10 -14.00
CA HIS A 21 26.73 9.20 -13.35
C HIS A 21 27.77 9.86 -14.25
N TYR A 22 28.68 9.08 -14.85
CA TYR A 22 29.80 9.63 -15.60
C TYR A 22 29.47 9.94 -17.06
N ILE A 23 28.45 9.30 -17.64
CA ILE A 23 28.08 9.49 -19.04
C ILE A 23 26.74 10.21 -19.17
N SER A 24 25.66 9.65 -18.63
CA SER A 24 24.31 10.17 -18.88
C SER A 24 24.07 11.53 -18.22
N GLU A 25 24.49 11.72 -16.96
CA GLU A 25 24.26 12.95 -16.20
C GLU A 25 24.92 14.19 -16.87
N PRO A 26 26.21 14.17 -17.29
CA PRO A 26 26.80 15.27 -18.04
C PRO A 26 26.10 15.60 -19.36
N ILE A 27 25.58 14.58 -20.06
CA ILE A 27 24.86 14.76 -21.33
C ILE A 27 23.51 15.42 -21.07
N ILE A 28 22.72 14.89 -20.13
CA ILE A 28 21.36 15.37 -19.84
C ILE A 28 21.38 16.76 -19.20
N ARG A 29 22.49 17.23 -18.62
CA ARG A 29 22.59 18.63 -18.17
C ARG A 29 22.66 19.65 -19.30
N ARG A 30 23.00 19.25 -20.53
CA ARG A 30 23.22 20.16 -21.66
C ARG A 30 21.98 20.24 -22.55
N TRP A 31 21.77 21.40 -23.16
CA TRP A 31 20.74 21.56 -24.19
C TRP A 31 21.14 20.78 -25.47
N PRO A 32 20.21 20.08 -26.14
CA PRO A 32 18.77 19.99 -25.86
C PRO A 32 18.35 18.83 -24.95
N PHE A 33 19.30 18.01 -24.47
CA PHE A 33 19.03 16.79 -23.71
C PHE A 33 18.44 17.05 -22.31
N ASN A 34 18.65 18.24 -21.75
CA ASN A 34 17.99 18.69 -20.51
C ASN A 34 16.47 18.65 -20.57
N LYS A 35 15.87 18.74 -21.77
CA LYS A 35 14.43 18.53 -21.96
C LYS A 35 13.94 17.13 -21.55
N ILE A 36 14.81 16.12 -21.57
CA ILE A 36 14.49 14.77 -21.08
C ILE A 36 14.25 14.83 -19.57
N ARG A 37 15.12 15.52 -18.83
CA ARG A 37 14.97 15.71 -17.37
C ARG A 37 13.70 16.47 -17.04
N GLU A 38 13.42 17.56 -17.75
CA GLU A 38 12.18 18.34 -17.55
C GLU A 38 10.92 17.48 -17.76
N ARG A 39 10.92 16.61 -18.79
CA ARG A 39 9.80 15.68 -19.04
C ARG A 39 9.69 14.61 -17.95
N ALA A 40 10.83 14.05 -17.51
CA ALA A 40 10.87 13.04 -16.46
C ALA A 40 10.34 13.61 -15.13
N ILE A 41 10.78 14.81 -14.74
CA ILE A 41 10.30 15.51 -13.54
C ILE A 41 8.80 15.76 -13.63
N LYS A 42 8.28 16.25 -14.76
CA LYS A 42 6.84 16.45 -14.95
C LYS A 42 6.03 15.16 -14.80
N LYS A 43 6.54 14.03 -15.32
CA LYS A 43 5.90 12.72 -15.16
C LYS A 43 5.97 12.24 -13.72
N ALA A 44 7.10 12.42 -13.03
CA ALA A 44 7.26 12.07 -11.62
C ALA A 44 6.28 12.87 -10.74
N ILE A 45 6.23 14.20 -10.89
CA ILE A 45 5.28 15.07 -10.17
C ILE A 45 3.83 14.64 -10.44
N LYS A 46 3.50 14.30 -11.70
CA LYS A 46 2.15 13.78 -12.04
C LYS A 46 1.83 12.50 -11.27
N CYS A 47 2.77 11.56 -11.18
CA CYS A 47 2.61 10.31 -10.44
C CYS A 47 2.52 10.53 -8.93
N MET A 48 3.38 11.39 -8.37
CA MET A 48 3.37 11.78 -6.95
C MET A 48 2.03 12.39 -6.55
N ARG A 49 1.57 13.42 -7.29
CA ARG A 49 0.30 14.10 -7.02
C ARG A 49 -0.87 13.11 -7.08
N TYR A 50 -0.92 12.25 -8.08
CA TYR A 50 -1.97 11.25 -8.20
C TYR A 50 -1.97 10.26 -7.02
N ALA A 51 -0.80 9.73 -6.64
CA ALA A 51 -0.69 8.83 -5.49
C ALA A 51 -1.12 9.53 -4.19
N ALA A 52 -0.76 10.80 -4.01
CA ALA A 52 -1.16 11.61 -2.86
C ALA A 52 -2.68 11.85 -2.83
N GLU A 53 -3.27 12.36 -3.91
CA GLU A 53 -4.70 12.66 -3.99
C GLU A 53 -5.58 11.43 -3.76
N GLU A 54 -5.22 10.30 -4.38
CA GLU A 54 -5.99 9.06 -4.30
C GLU A 54 -5.91 8.37 -2.93
N SER A 55 -4.82 8.58 -2.20
CA SER A 55 -4.65 8.09 -0.81
C SER A 55 -4.93 9.15 0.24
N ARG A 56 -5.50 10.30 -0.15
CA ARG A 56 -5.80 11.43 0.76
C ARG A 56 -4.57 11.89 1.55
N TYR A 57 -3.42 11.90 0.89
CA TYR A 57 -2.11 12.33 1.39
C TYR A 57 -1.52 11.41 2.46
N ILE A 58 -2.00 10.17 2.54
CA ILE A 58 -1.43 9.10 3.34
C ILE A 58 -0.23 8.50 2.60
N THR A 59 -0.39 8.12 1.33
CA THR A 59 0.59 7.41 0.46
C THR A 59 0.87 5.96 0.88
N THR A 60 1.93 5.32 0.36
CA THR A 60 2.21 3.89 0.60
C THR A 60 2.87 3.61 1.94
N SER A 61 3.77 4.49 2.38
CA SER A 61 4.36 4.45 3.73
C SER A 61 4.70 5.86 4.24
N SER A 62 4.92 5.99 5.54
CA SER A 62 5.36 7.26 6.14
C SER A 62 6.65 7.80 5.52
N VAL A 63 7.53 6.95 5.00
CA VAL A 63 8.73 7.38 4.25
C VAL A 63 8.34 8.12 2.97
N GLU A 64 7.46 7.55 2.15
CA GLU A 64 6.97 8.19 0.92
C GLU A 64 6.26 9.50 1.25
N GLN A 65 5.36 9.49 2.24
CA GLN A 65 4.61 10.65 2.71
C GLN A 65 5.54 11.82 3.04
N ASN A 66 6.56 11.57 3.87
CA ASN A 66 7.50 12.60 4.31
C ASN A 66 8.37 13.13 3.15
N LEU A 67 8.83 12.26 2.25
CA LEU A 67 9.61 12.68 1.09
C LEU A 67 8.78 13.55 0.14
N GLN A 68 7.54 13.16 -0.15
CA GLN A 68 6.64 13.98 -0.98
C GLN A 68 6.33 15.33 -0.31
N MET A 69 6.09 15.34 1.00
CA MET A 69 5.85 16.56 1.77
C MET A 69 7.02 17.55 1.63
N ILE A 70 8.27 17.07 1.74
CA ILE A 70 9.47 17.90 1.54
C ILE A 70 9.54 18.44 0.10
N CYS A 71 9.22 17.63 -0.90
CA CYS A 71 9.18 18.08 -2.30
C CYS A 71 8.16 19.22 -2.51
N TRP A 72 6.95 19.09 -1.96
CA TRP A 72 5.91 20.13 -2.09
C TRP A 72 6.26 21.39 -1.32
N TRP A 73 6.86 21.26 -0.12
CA TRP A 73 7.37 22.40 0.62
C TRP A 73 8.47 23.14 -0.14
N ALA A 74 9.39 22.41 -0.78
CA ALA A 74 10.48 22.99 -1.55
C ALA A 74 9.99 23.71 -2.82
N GLU A 75 8.89 23.24 -3.42
CA GLU A 75 8.24 23.91 -4.56
C GLU A 75 7.51 25.19 -4.14
N ASP A 76 6.62 25.10 -3.14
CA ASP A 76 5.94 26.24 -2.53
C ASP A 76 5.44 25.88 -1.11
N PRO A 77 6.00 26.48 -0.05
CA PRO A 77 5.56 26.25 1.33
C PRO A 77 4.09 26.59 1.62
N ASN A 78 3.40 27.31 0.72
CA ASN A 78 2.00 27.69 0.88
C ASN A 78 1.03 26.85 0.02
N CYS A 79 1.54 25.92 -0.80
CA CYS A 79 0.71 25.07 -1.65
C CYS A 79 -0.24 24.18 -0.83
N GLU A 80 -1.33 23.75 -1.47
CA GLU A 80 -2.35 22.94 -0.81
C GLU A 80 -1.84 21.52 -0.51
N GLU A 81 -1.06 20.95 -1.42
CA GLU A 81 -0.48 19.62 -1.27
C GLU A 81 0.35 19.51 0.02
N PHE A 82 1.21 20.51 0.28
CA PHE A 82 2.01 20.54 1.51
C PHE A 82 1.14 20.60 2.76
N LYS A 83 0.08 21.42 2.77
CA LYS A 83 -0.84 21.54 3.90
C LYS A 83 -1.59 20.24 4.17
N CYS A 84 -2.01 19.54 3.12
CA CYS A 84 -2.67 18.24 3.24
C CYS A 84 -1.73 17.18 3.81
N PHE A 85 -0.47 17.12 3.36
CA PHE A 85 0.53 16.23 3.97
C PHE A 85 0.79 16.56 5.44
N LEU A 86 0.94 17.84 5.77
CA LEU A 86 1.15 18.29 7.15
C LEU A 86 0.01 17.86 8.07
N ALA A 87 -1.23 17.93 7.59
CA ALA A 87 -2.42 17.51 8.33
C ALA A 87 -2.46 16.00 8.60
N ARG A 88 -1.74 15.19 7.81
CA ARG A 88 -1.68 13.73 7.92
C ARG A 88 -0.48 13.21 8.73
N ILE A 89 0.40 14.07 9.23
CA ILE A 89 1.51 13.65 10.11
C ILE A 89 1.00 12.93 11.37
N PRO A 90 -0.05 13.38 12.07
CA PRO A 90 -0.54 12.68 13.27
C PRO A 90 -0.94 11.23 13.02
N ASP A 91 -1.37 10.90 11.80
CA ASP A 91 -1.83 9.56 11.42
C ASP A 91 -0.70 8.51 11.51
N CYS A 92 0.57 8.93 11.43
CA CYS A 92 1.74 8.05 11.54
C CYS A 92 2.46 8.15 12.90
N LEU A 93 1.98 8.97 13.84
CA LEU A 93 2.61 9.10 15.17
C LEU A 93 1.90 8.20 16.19
N TRP A 94 2.68 7.36 16.88
CA TRP A 94 2.19 6.48 17.94
C TRP A 94 2.91 6.74 19.26
N ILE A 95 2.15 6.86 20.35
CA ILE A 95 2.70 7.02 21.70
C ILE A 95 2.64 5.68 22.41
N ALA A 96 3.81 5.13 22.72
CA ALA A 96 4.01 3.91 23.49
C ALA A 96 4.71 4.21 24.83
N GLU A 97 4.93 3.18 25.63
CA GLU A 97 5.59 3.26 26.94
C GLU A 97 7.03 3.80 26.87
N ASP A 98 7.71 3.65 25.74
CA ASP A 98 9.08 4.11 25.49
C ASP A 98 9.15 5.47 24.76
N GLY A 99 8.00 6.09 24.50
CA GLY A 99 7.89 7.41 23.90
C GLY A 99 7.09 7.42 22.61
N MET A 100 7.29 8.47 21.81
CA MET A 100 6.59 8.64 20.53
C MET A 100 7.43 8.09 19.39
N THR A 101 6.83 7.23 18.56
CA THR A 101 7.45 6.60 17.38
C THR A 101 6.67 6.94 16.11
N VAL A 102 7.35 6.79 14.97
CA VAL A 102 6.71 6.90 13.65
C VAL A 102 6.37 5.49 13.17
N GLN A 103 5.09 5.26 12.90
CA GLN A 103 4.54 4.07 12.28
C GLN A 103 4.36 4.30 10.78
N THR A 104 3.83 3.32 10.06
CA THR A 104 3.18 3.59 8.78
C THR A 104 1.85 4.30 9.06
N TYR A 105 0.73 3.59 9.04
CA TYR A 105 -0.60 4.15 9.34
C TYR A 105 -1.42 3.23 10.23
N GLY A 106 -0.74 2.26 10.87
CA GLY A 106 -1.33 1.21 11.68
C GLY A 106 -1.62 -0.09 10.90
N SER A 107 -2.16 -1.06 11.63
CA SER A 107 -2.52 -2.41 11.20
C SER A 107 -4.00 -2.73 11.52
N GLN A 108 -4.83 -1.69 11.56
CA GLN A 108 -6.17 -1.71 12.16
C GLN A 108 -7.07 -2.79 11.56
N LEU A 109 -7.16 -2.89 10.22
CA LEU A 109 -7.94 -3.94 9.59
C LEU A 109 -7.33 -5.32 9.80
N TRP A 110 -6.02 -5.45 9.58
CA TRP A 110 -5.31 -6.71 9.76
C TRP A 110 -5.56 -7.31 11.15
N ASP A 111 -5.33 -6.52 12.19
CA ASP A 111 -5.51 -6.93 13.58
C ASP A 111 -6.98 -7.18 13.91
N CYS A 112 -7.90 -6.37 13.39
CA CYS A 112 -9.33 -6.58 13.60
C CYS A 112 -9.81 -7.89 12.99
N CYS A 113 -9.38 -8.23 11.76
CA CYS A 113 -9.75 -9.49 11.11
C CYS A 113 -9.21 -10.70 11.89
N LEU A 114 -7.92 -10.70 12.22
CA LEU A 114 -7.28 -11.81 12.92
C LEU A 114 -7.81 -11.99 14.35
N SER A 115 -8.00 -10.89 15.09
CA SER A 115 -8.56 -10.93 16.43
C SER A 115 -10.01 -11.44 16.42
N THR A 116 -10.81 -10.99 15.45
CA THR A 116 -12.19 -11.47 15.29
C THR A 116 -12.21 -12.96 15.01
N GLN A 117 -11.40 -13.44 14.06
CA GLN A 117 -11.30 -14.87 13.76
C GLN A 117 -10.85 -15.69 14.97
N ALA A 118 -9.91 -15.20 15.77
CA ALA A 118 -9.46 -15.84 17.00
C ALA A 118 -10.59 -15.94 18.04
N LEU A 119 -11.36 -14.87 18.22
CA LEU A 119 -12.54 -14.87 19.11
C LEU A 119 -13.60 -15.87 18.64
N LEU A 120 -13.87 -15.93 17.34
CA LEU A 120 -14.80 -16.93 16.78
C LEU A 120 -14.30 -18.36 17.00
N ALA A 121 -13.01 -18.60 16.77
CA ALA A 121 -12.40 -19.91 16.97
C ALA A 121 -12.38 -20.36 18.45
N SER A 122 -12.35 -19.40 19.39
CA SER A 122 -12.38 -19.70 20.83
C SER A 122 -13.74 -20.19 21.33
N GLY A 123 -14.82 -19.99 20.56
CA GLY A 123 -16.19 -20.31 20.98
C GLY A 123 -16.79 -19.34 22.00
N MET A 124 -16.11 -18.24 22.34
CA MET A 124 -16.54 -17.25 23.34
C MET A 124 -17.51 -16.19 22.76
N ILE A 125 -18.38 -16.60 21.82
CA ILE A 125 -19.26 -15.68 21.08
C ILE A 125 -20.23 -14.94 22.02
N GLU A 126 -20.80 -15.65 23.00
CA GLU A 126 -21.74 -15.08 23.97
C GLU A 126 -21.09 -14.00 24.86
N GLU A 127 -19.80 -14.16 25.19
CA GLU A 127 -19.06 -13.21 26.03
C GLU A 127 -18.64 -11.97 25.24
N PHE A 128 -18.28 -12.14 23.96
CA PHE A 128 -17.77 -11.06 23.11
C PHE A 128 -18.80 -10.52 22.11
N GLY A 129 -20.09 -10.69 22.41
CA GLY A 129 -21.21 -10.35 21.53
C GLY A 129 -21.08 -8.97 20.85
N ASP A 130 -20.96 -7.93 21.68
CA ASP A 130 -20.86 -6.55 21.20
C ASP A 130 -19.53 -6.24 20.49
N CYS A 131 -18.45 -6.92 20.86
CA CYS A 131 -17.15 -6.77 20.21
C CYS A 131 -17.22 -7.30 18.77
N LEU A 132 -17.84 -8.46 18.56
CA LEU A 132 -18.03 -9.06 17.24
C LEU A 132 -18.93 -8.18 16.35
N LYS A 133 -19.98 -7.58 16.90
CA LYS A 133 -20.84 -6.61 16.19
C LYS A 133 -20.06 -5.39 15.69
N LYS A 134 -19.22 -4.81 16.55
CA LYS A 134 -18.37 -3.67 16.19
C LYS A 134 -17.31 -4.06 15.15
N SER A 135 -16.73 -5.24 15.29
CA SER A 135 -15.74 -5.76 14.33
C SER A 135 -16.38 -6.01 12.96
N HIS A 136 -17.58 -6.60 12.92
CA HIS A 136 -18.37 -6.74 11.69
C HIS A 136 -18.60 -5.38 11.02
N PHE A 137 -19.08 -4.39 11.77
CA PHE A 137 -19.29 -3.04 11.26
C PHE A 137 -18.01 -2.43 10.70
N TYR A 138 -16.91 -2.50 11.47
CA TYR A 138 -15.63 -1.92 11.06
C TYR A 138 -15.07 -2.57 9.79
N ILE A 139 -15.03 -3.90 9.73
CA ILE A 139 -14.52 -4.64 8.56
C ILE A 139 -15.40 -4.34 7.33
N LYS A 140 -16.73 -4.32 7.50
CA LYS A 140 -17.66 -3.92 6.45
C LYS A 140 -17.38 -2.51 5.95
N GLU A 141 -17.30 -1.51 6.82
CA GLU A 141 -17.14 -0.11 6.39
C GLU A 141 -15.73 0.22 5.86
N SER A 142 -14.73 -0.59 6.24
CA SER A 142 -13.35 -0.44 5.78
C SER A 142 -13.09 -0.97 4.38
N GLN A 143 -14.04 -1.68 3.76
CA GLN A 143 -13.87 -2.14 2.37
C GLN A 143 -13.83 -0.95 1.41
N VAL A 144 -12.92 -1.01 0.43
CA VAL A 144 -12.84 -0.02 -0.63
C VAL A 144 -14.00 -0.23 -1.61
N THR A 145 -14.90 0.75 -1.73
CA THR A 145 -16.10 0.63 -2.58
C THR A 145 -15.96 1.22 -3.98
N GLU A 146 -14.86 1.92 -4.25
CA GLU A 146 -14.61 2.64 -5.49
C GLU A 146 -13.18 2.40 -5.96
N ASN A 147 -12.96 2.38 -7.28
CA ASN A 147 -11.61 2.38 -7.84
C ASN A 147 -11.01 3.77 -7.77
N PHE A 148 -9.68 3.83 -7.91
CA PHE A 148 -8.97 5.09 -8.13
C PHE A 148 -9.57 5.89 -9.30
N LYS A 149 -9.54 7.21 -9.20
CA LYS A 149 -10.15 8.10 -10.20
C LYS A 149 -9.38 8.06 -11.53
N GLY A 150 -10.12 8.26 -12.62
CA GLY A 150 -9.57 8.40 -13.97
C GLY A 150 -8.89 7.14 -14.49
N ASP A 151 -7.88 7.32 -15.36
CA ASP A 151 -7.10 6.22 -15.92
C ASP A 151 -5.97 5.80 -14.98
N TYR A 152 -6.36 5.07 -13.92
CA TYR A 152 -5.46 4.58 -12.88
C TYR A 152 -4.38 3.62 -13.40
N LYS A 153 -4.64 2.93 -14.52
CA LYS A 153 -3.66 2.03 -15.17
C LYS A 153 -2.47 2.82 -15.73
N SER A 154 -2.72 3.99 -16.33
CA SER A 154 -1.64 4.88 -16.80
C SER A 154 -0.77 5.46 -15.67
N MET A 155 -1.25 5.31 -14.43
CA MET A 155 -0.62 5.71 -13.18
C MET A 155 -0.06 4.52 -12.39
N TYR A 156 0.04 3.35 -13.03
CA TYR A 156 0.62 2.13 -12.46
C TYR A 156 -0.14 1.62 -11.23
N ARG A 157 -1.47 1.79 -11.22
CA ARG A 157 -2.35 1.21 -10.21
C ARG A 157 -3.20 0.08 -10.79
N HIS A 158 -3.58 -0.83 -9.91
CA HIS A 158 -4.57 -1.87 -10.14
C HIS A 158 -5.95 -1.41 -9.66
N PHE A 159 -7.00 -2.14 -10.02
CA PHE A 159 -8.32 -1.83 -9.49
C PHE A 159 -8.36 -2.21 -8.00
N SER A 160 -9.08 -1.42 -7.19
CA SER A 160 -9.13 -1.56 -5.73
C SER A 160 -10.55 -1.79 -5.19
N LYS A 161 -11.58 -1.58 -6.02
CA LYS A 161 -12.98 -1.81 -5.64
C LYS A 161 -13.19 -3.26 -5.19
N GLY A 162 -13.79 -3.42 -4.01
CA GLY A 162 -14.10 -4.70 -3.40
C GLY A 162 -13.03 -5.22 -2.46
N ALA A 163 -11.85 -4.62 -2.45
CA ALA A 163 -10.72 -5.11 -1.68
C ALA A 163 -10.52 -4.30 -0.39
N TRP A 164 -9.55 -4.75 0.40
CA TRP A 164 -9.21 -4.15 1.69
C TRP A 164 -7.74 -3.77 1.73
N THR A 165 -7.45 -2.69 2.45
CA THR A 165 -6.10 -2.20 2.75
C THR A 165 -5.53 -2.87 4.00
N PHE A 166 -4.27 -2.59 4.35
CA PHE A 166 -3.68 -3.07 5.61
C PHE A 166 -4.26 -2.38 6.85
N SER A 167 -4.45 -1.07 6.75
CA SER A 167 -4.89 -0.19 7.85
C SER A 167 -6.38 0.13 7.74
N ASP A 168 -6.72 1.20 7.04
CA ASP A 168 -8.07 1.71 6.87
C ASP A 168 -8.34 2.09 5.40
N ARG A 169 -9.61 2.38 5.12
CA ARG A 169 -10.11 2.63 3.76
C ARG A 169 -9.52 3.86 3.10
N ASP A 170 -9.13 4.90 3.84
CA ASP A 170 -8.70 6.18 3.27
C ASP A 170 -7.42 6.04 2.44
N GLN A 171 -6.56 5.07 2.78
CA GLN A 171 -5.34 4.78 2.02
C GLN A 171 -5.63 4.26 0.60
N ALA A 172 -6.72 3.50 0.45
CA ALA A 172 -7.18 2.84 -0.79
C ALA A 172 -6.17 1.91 -1.49
N LEU A 173 -4.96 1.72 -0.93
CA LEU A 173 -3.96 0.75 -1.39
C LEU A 173 -4.29 -0.63 -0.81
N VAL A 174 -4.96 -1.42 -1.63
CA VAL A 174 -5.50 -2.72 -1.23
C VAL A 174 -4.46 -3.83 -1.34
N ILE A 175 -4.59 -4.87 -0.52
CA ILE A 175 -3.71 -6.04 -0.51
C ILE A 175 -4.47 -7.36 -0.50
N SER A 176 -3.87 -8.37 -1.11
CA SER A 176 -4.50 -9.67 -1.36
C SER A 176 -4.83 -10.42 -0.07
N ASP A 177 -3.90 -10.46 0.88
CA ASP A 177 -4.06 -11.15 2.17
C ASP A 177 -5.08 -10.45 3.08
N CYS A 178 -5.03 -9.12 3.24
CA CYS A 178 -6.09 -8.40 3.95
C CYS A 178 -7.46 -8.57 3.29
N THR A 179 -7.51 -8.65 1.96
CA THR A 179 -8.77 -8.89 1.25
C THR A 179 -9.29 -10.30 1.54
N ALA A 180 -8.41 -11.30 1.57
CA ALA A 180 -8.76 -12.67 1.92
C ALA A 180 -9.24 -12.76 3.38
N GLU A 181 -8.51 -12.16 4.32
CA GLU A 181 -8.87 -12.18 5.75
C GLU A 181 -10.13 -11.38 6.05
N GLY A 182 -10.32 -10.22 5.42
CA GLY A 182 -11.54 -9.42 5.52
C GLY A 182 -12.76 -10.17 5.00
N LEU A 183 -12.66 -10.76 3.80
CA LEU A 183 -13.71 -11.58 3.20
C LEU A 183 -14.05 -12.79 4.09
N LYS A 184 -13.03 -13.55 4.50
CA LYS A 184 -13.21 -14.73 5.36
C LYS A 184 -13.87 -14.37 6.69
N THR A 185 -13.44 -13.28 7.32
CA THR A 185 -14.00 -12.84 8.60
C THR A 185 -15.49 -12.49 8.47
N LEU A 186 -15.87 -11.77 7.41
CA LEU A 186 -17.28 -11.45 7.14
C LEU A 186 -18.12 -12.72 6.90
N LEU A 187 -17.59 -13.69 6.16
CA LEU A 187 -18.26 -14.97 5.91
C LEU A 187 -18.42 -15.84 7.16
N LEU A 188 -17.46 -15.78 8.09
CA LEU A 188 -17.55 -16.48 9.38
C LEU A 188 -18.58 -15.81 10.29
N LEU A 189 -18.61 -14.48 10.34
CA LEU A 189 -19.58 -13.73 11.12
C LEU A 189 -21.02 -13.96 10.63
N SER A 190 -21.24 -14.10 9.32
CA SER A 190 -22.57 -14.38 8.75
C SER A 190 -23.09 -15.80 9.04
N GLN A 191 -22.28 -16.66 9.65
CA GLN A 191 -22.71 -18.00 10.08
C GLN A 191 -23.19 -18.02 11.54
N ILE A 192 -23.07 -16.89 12.25
CA ILE A 192 -23.49 -16.73 13.65
C ILE A 192 -24.97 -16.28 13.69
N SER A 193 -25.64 -16.46 14.82
CA SER A 193 -27.05 -16.08 15.02
C SER A 193 -27.41 -14.70 14.43
N PRO A 194 -28.56 -14.54 13.74
CA PRO A 194 -29.00 -13.26 13.17
C PRO A 194 -29.10 -12.10 14.18
N GLU A 195 -29.27 -12.39 15.47
CA GLU A 195 -29.31 -11.38 16.55
C GLU A 195 -27.95 -10.72 16.81
N MET A 196 -26.88 -11.38 16.32
CA MET A 196 -25.51 -10.92 16.34
C MET A 196 -25.10 -10.19 15.05
N GLU A 197 -25.91 -10.29 14.00
CA GLU A 197 -25.67 -9.62 12.73
C GLU A 197 -26.02 -8.13 12.86
N GLY A 198 -25.05 -7.26 12.55
CA GLY A 198 -25.38 -5.93 12.08
C GLY A 198 -26.06 -6.01 10.70
N GLU A 199 -26.28 -4.87 10.04
CA GLU A 199 -26.79 -4.91 8.66
C GLU A 199 -25.88 -5.77 7.77
N PRO A 200 -26.41 -6.78 7.07
CA PRO A 200 -25.61 -7.71 6.30
C PRO A 200 -24.82 -6.99 5.20
N VAL A 201 -23.69 -7.57 4.81
CA VAL A 201 -22.91 -7.08 3.68
C VAL A 201 -23.67 -7.41 2.38
N PRO A 202 -23.94 -6.43 1.50
CA PRO A 202 -24.49 -6.70 0.18
C PRO A 202 -23.66 -7.76 -0.56
N VAL A 203 -24.31 -8.78 -1.11
CA VAL A 203 -23.61 -9.93 -1.72
C VAL A 203 -22.69 -9.50 -2.88
N GLU A 204 -23.06 -8.44 -3.59
CA GLU A 204 -22.27 -7.87 -4.68
C GLU A 204 -20.90 -7.39 -4.20
N ARG A 205 -20.81 -6.87 -2.98
CA ARG A 205 -19.54 -6.45 -2.37
C ARG A 205 -18.64 -7.62 -2.02
N LEU A 206 -19.21 -8.79 -1.70
CA LEU A 206 -18.43 -10.02 -1.52
C LEU A 206 -17.91 -10.54 -2.86
N TYR A 207 -18.71 -10.45 -3.94
CA TYR A 207 -18.25 -10.80 -5.28
C TYR A 207 -17.15 -9.88 -5.79
N ASP A 208 -17.20 -8.57 -5.49
CA ASP A 208 -16.12 -7.65 -5.82
C ASP A 208 -14.80 -8.07 -5.15
N ALA A 209 -14.84 -8.50 -3.88
CA ALA A 209 -13.66 -9.01 -3.17
C ALA A 209 -13.09 -10.29 -3.82
N VAL A 210 -13.97 -11.23 -4.18
CA VAL A 210 -13.57 -12.46 -4.89
C VAL A 210 -12.95 -12.13 -6.25
N ASN A 211 -13.51 -11.18 -6.99
CA ASN A 211 -12.96 -10.74 -8.27
C ASN A 211 -11.55 -10.14 -8.11
N PHE A 212 -11.31 -9.37 -7.05
CA PHE A 212 -9.97 -8.86 -6.74
C PHE A 212 -8.99 -9.99 -6.46
N LEU A 213 -9.35 -10.96 -5.60
CA LEU A 213 -8.48 -12.09 -5.31
C LEU A 213 -8.15 -12.89 -6.57
N LEU A 214 -9.15 -13.24 -7.39
CA LEU A 214 -8.93 -13.95 -8.65
C LEU A 214 -8.02 -13.18 -9.62
N TYR A 215 -8.08 -11.84 -9.60
CA TYR A 215 -7.19 -11.00 -10.40
C TYR A 215 -5.74 -11.02 -9.91
N MET A 216 -5.52 -11.09 -8.60
CA MET A 216 -4.21 -11.12 -7.98
C MET A 216 -3.48 -12.46 -8.16
N GLN A 217 -4.21 -13.53 -8.49
CA GLN A 217 -3.63 -14.84 -8.68
C GLN A 217 -2.72 -14.88 -9.92
N SER A 218 -1.48 -15.32 -9.71
CA SER A 218 -0.52 -15.61 -10.77
C SER A 218 -1.04 -16.74 -11.67
N PRO A 219 -1.26 -16.50 -12.97
CA PRO A 219 -1.72 -17.55 -13.88
C PRO A 219 -0.65 -18.63 -14.14
N LYS A 220 0.60 -18.41 -13.71
CA LYS A 220 1.72 -19.34 -13.94
C LYS A 220 1.91 -20.32 -12.79
N SER A 221 1.91 -19.82 -11.55
CA SER A 221 2.18 -20.63 -10.36
C SER A 221 0.94 -20.90 -9.51
N GLY A 222 -0.10 -20.08 -9.64
CA GLY A 222 -1.25 -20.05 -8.74
C GLY A 222 -1.02 -19.28 -7.43
N GLY A 223 0.18 -18.73 -7.20
CA GLY A 223 0.51 -17.88 -6.04
C GLY A 223 -0.10 -16.47 -6.14
N PHE A 224 0.09 -15.65 -5.10
CA PHE A 224 -0.50 -14.31 -4.99
C PHE A 224 0.55 -13.32 -4.53
N GLY A 225 0.63 -12.17 -5.19
CA GLY A 225 1.40 -11.04 -4.69
C GLY A 225 0.62 -10.26 -3.63
N ILE A 226 1.29 -9.35 -2.93
CA ILE A 226 0.72 -8.54 -1.85
C ILE A 226 -0.09 -7.39 -2.45
N TRP A 227 0.56 -6.49 -3.20
CA TRP A 227 -0.02 -5.24 -3.69
C TRP A 227 -0.46 -5.29 -5.16
N GLU A 228 0.24 -6.07 -5.97
CA GLU A 228 -0.04 -6.27 -7.39
C GLU A 228 0.11 -7.74 -7.81
N PRO A 229 -0.41 -8.15 -8.98
CA PRO A 229 -0.11 -9.47 -9.51
C PRO A 229 1.41 -9.68 -9.67
N PRO A 230 1.95 -10.85 -9.30
CA PRO A 230 3.39 -11.10 -9.31
C PRO A 230 4.04 -10.76 -10.65
N VAL A 231 5.14 -10.01 -10.59
CA VAL A 231 5.86 -9.57 -11.79
C VAL A 231 6.81 -10.70 -12.21
N PRO A 232 6.66 -11.29 -13.41
CA PRO A 232 7.40 -12.49 -13.81
C PRO A 232 8.83 -12.16 -14.28
N GLN A 233 9.56 -11.32 -13.54
CA GLN A 233 10.91 -10.85 -13.85
C GLN A 233 11.82 -10.83 -12.60
N PRO A 234 11.97 -11.95 -11.87
CA PRO A 234 12.75 -12.00 -10.63
C PRO A 234 14.23 -11.63 -10.83
N TYR A 235 14.76 -11.78 -12.05
CA TYR A 235 16.13 -11.37 -12.39
C TYR A 235 16.37 -9.86 -12.22
N MET A 236 15.32 -9.03 -12.17
CA MET A 236 15.44 -7.59 -11.94
C MET A 236 15.96 -7.27 -10.53
N GLN A 237 15.87 -8.20 -9.57
CA GLN A 237 16.44 -8.04 -8.23
C GLN A 237 17.96 -7.78 -8.24
N VAL A 238 18.66 -8.11 -9.34
CA VAL A 238 20.07 -7.75 -9.57
C VAL A 238 20.33 -6.23 -9.54
N LEU A 239 19.28 -5.41 -9.68
CA LEU A 239 19.32 -3.95 -9.68
C LEU A 239 18.95 -3.33 -8.33
N ASN A 240 18.81 -4.11 -7.26
CA ASN A 240 18.39 -3.64 -5.94
C ASN A 240 19.39 -2.63 -5.34
N PRO A 241 19.01 -1.35 -5.23
CA PRO A 241 19.91 -0.27 -4.80
C PRO A 241 19.98 -0.09 -3.28
N SER A 242 19.23 -0.85 -2.50
CA SER A 242 18.91 -0.44 -1.13
C SER A 242 19.97 -0.76 -0.09
N GLU A 243 20.91 -1.66 -0.40
CA GLU A 243 21.97 -2.17 0.49
C GLU A 243 21.48 -2.90 1.76
N LEU A 244 20.25 -2.64 2.21
CA LEU A 244 19.67 -3.07 3.48
C LEU A 244 18.47 -4.01 3.32
N PHE A 245 17.71 -3.90 2.22
CA PHE A 245 16.45 -4.62 2.05
C PHE A 245 16.57 -5.60 0.87
N ALA A 246 16.30 -6.88 1.10
CA ALA A 246 16.22 -7.85 0.01
C ALA A 246 14.84 -7.83 -0.66
N ASP A 247 14.80 -8.33 -1.90
CA ASP A 247 13.56 -8.66 -2.63
C ASP A 247 12.60 -7.49 -2.93
N ILE A 248 13.10 -6.25 -2.94
CA ILE A 248 12.28 -5.04 -3.09
C ILE A 248 12.02 -4.57 -4.53
N VAL A 249 12.64 -5.17 -5.56
CA VAL A 249 12.60 -4.60 -6.93
C VAL A 249 11.34 -4.98 -7.71
N VAL A 250 10.81 -6.18 -7.50
CA VAL A 250 9.62 -6.69 -8.18
C VAL A 250 8.71 -7.39 -7.18
N GLU A 251 7.40 -7.27 -7.38
CA GLU A 251 6.41 -7.98 -6.59
C GLU A 251 6.54 -9.50 -6.80
N GLN A 252 6.69 -10.23 -5.69
CA GLN A 252 6.83 -11.69 -5.65
C GLN A 252 5.57 -12.35 -5.08
N GLU A 253 5.59 -13.68 -4.98
CA GLU A 253 4.55 -14.53 -4.37
C GLU A 253 4.92 -14.99 -2.97
#